data_AF-A0A524IM94-F1
#
_entry.id   AF-A0A524IM94-F1
#
_cell.length_a   1.000
_cell.length_b   1.000
_cell.length_c   1.000
_cell.angle_alpha   90.00
_cell.angle_beta   90.00
_cell.angle_gamma   90.00
#
_symmetry.space_group_name_H-M   'P 1'
#
loop_
_entity.id
_entity.type
_entity.pdbx_description
1 polymer ?
#
loop_
_entity_poly.entity_id
_entity_poly.type
_entity_poly.pdbx_seq_one_letter_code
_entity_poly.pdbx_strand_id
1 'polypeptide(L)'
;MPHTSDSALHVLRSTFGHCSFRAGQADIVEAVASGRDVLAILPTGAGKSICCQVPALLDGGPTLVVSPLIALMQDQVSALQHRGVAAIALTSASSSSDRSVAAAR
;
A
#
# COMPACT_ATOMS: atom_id res chain seq x y z
N MET A 1 -21.28 4.13 11.18
CA MET A 1 -20.07 3.50 10.60
C MET A 1 -18.93 4.47 10.80
N PRO A 2 -17.73 4.04 11.23
CA PRO A 2 -16.59 4.95 11.25
C PRO A 2 -16.40 5.48 9.83
N HIS A 3 -16.17 6.78 9.69
CA HIS A 3 -15.88 7.38 8.41
C HIS A 3 -14.57 6.77 7.89
N THR A 4 -14.56 6.17 6.70
CA THR A 4 -13.37 5.55 6.08
C THR A 4 -12.15 6.46 6.16
N SER A 5 -12.37 7.77 6.04
CA SER A 5 -11.38 8.83 6.24
C SER A 5 -10.68 8.82 7.61
N ASP A 6 -11.38 8.56 8.73
CA ASP A 6 -10.79 8.52 10.07
C ASP A 6 -9.89 7.30 10.26
N SER A 7 -10.34 6.12 9.79
CA SER A 7 -9.54 4.89 9.80
C SER A 7 -8.30 5.03 8.91
N ALA A 8 -8.46 5.63 7.73
CA ALA A 8 -7.35 5.90 6.80
C ALA A 8 -6.32 6.88 7.41
N LEU A 9 -6.77 7.95 8.07
CA LEU A 9 -5.90 8.88 8.80
C LEU A 9 -5.21 8.23 9.98
N HIS A 10 -5.88 7.30 10.67
CA HIS A 10 -5.27 6.53 11.75
C HIS A 10 -4.11 5.67 11.22
N VAL A 11 -4.33 4.90 10.15
CA VAL A 11 -3.28 4.10 9.50
C VAL A 11 -2.13 4.98 8.99
N LEU A 12 -2.45 6.09 8.32
CA LEU A 12 -1.46 7.04 7.82
C LEU A 12 -0.52 7.52 8.94
N ARG A 13 -1.08 7.81 10.11
CA ARG A 13 -0.33 8.30 11.26
C ARG A 13 0.43 7.20 11.98
N SER A 14 -0.23 6.09 12.31
CA SER A 14 0.33 5.02 13.13
C SER A 14 1.39 4.21 12.39
N THR A 15 1.22 3.99 11.08
CA THR A 15 2.15 3.19 10.26
C THR A 15 3.16 4.05 9.52
N PHE A 16 2.75 5.18 8.95
CA PHE A 16 3.62 6.01 8.09
C PHE A 16 4.14 7.28 8.77
N GLY A 17 3.65 7.63 9.96
CA GLY A 17 4.11 8.81 10.70
C GLY A 17 3.69 10.14 10.08
N HIS A 18 2.70 10.15 9.17
CA HIS A 18 2.22 11.38 8.54
C HIS A 18 0.95 11.89 9.23
N CYS A 19 0.93 13.17 9.59
CA CYS A 19 -0.20 13.78 10.30
C CYS A 19 -1.41 14.05 9.40
N SER A 20 -1.18 14.17 8.09
CA SER A 20 -2.22 14.50 7.11
C SER A 20 -1.87 13.97 5.72
N PHE A 21 -2.90 13.72 4.92
CA PHE A 21 -2.75 13.46 3.49
C PHE A 21 -2.26 14.72 2.76
N ARG A 22 -1.50 14.52 1.67
CA ARG A 22 -1.23 15.58 0.69
C ARG A 22 -2.46 15.79 -0.20
N ALA A 23 -2.48 16.90 -0.92
CA ALA A 23 -3.56 17.24 -1.84
C ALA A 23 -3.89 16.06 -2.79
N GLY A 24 -5.17 15.72 -2.87
CA GLY A 24 -5.71 14.64 -3.71
C GLY A 24 -5.51 13.21 -3.17
N GLN A 25 -4.63 12.96 -2.20
CA GLN A 25 -4.41 11.60 -1.69
C GLN A 25 -5.62 11.07 -0.93
N ALA A 26 -6.27 11.90 -0.11
CA ALA A 26 -7.44 11.49 0.69
C ALA A 26 -8.59 11.01 -0.22
N ASP A 27 -8.85 11.73 -1.31
CA ASP A 27 -9.91 11.38 -2.26
C ASP A 27 -9.64 10.06 -2.98
N ILE A 28 -8.37 9.81 -3.35
CA ILE A 28 -7.95 8.54 -3.95
C ILE A 28 -8.09 7.40 -2.96
N VAL A 29 -7.59 7.56 -1.73
CA VAL A 29 -7.65 6.52 -0.68
C VAL A 29 -9.10 6.18 -0.37
N GLU A 30 -9.98 7.17 -0.21
CA GLU A 30 -11.41 6.98 0.03
C GLU A 30 -12.07 6.22 -1.14
N ALA A 31 -11.73 6.58 -2.38
CA ALA A 31 -12.26 5.92 -3.56
C ALA A 31 -11.86 4.44 -3.62
N VAL A 32 -10.58 4.13 -3.41
CA VAL A 32 -10.06 2.77 -3.40
C VAL A 32 -10.65 1.96 -2.24
N ALA A 33 -10.68 2.52 -1.03
CA ALA A 33 -11.25 1.87 0.16
C ALA A 33 -12.77 1.61 0.03
N SER A 34 -13.46 2.37 -0.83
CA SER A 34 -14.87 2.13 -1.18
C SER A 34 -15.06 1.10 -2.30
N GLY A 35 -14.00 0.41 -2.72
CA GLY A 35 -14.03 -0.59 -3.79
C GLY A 35 -14.23 -0.02 -5.20
N ARG A 36 -13.91 1.27 -5.41
CA ARG A 36 -14.01 1.89 -6.74
C ARG A 36 -12.70 1.75 -7.51
N ASP A 37 -12.80 1.57 -8.82
CA ASP A 37 -11.67 1.65 -9.74
C ASP A 37 -11.17 3.10 -9.86
N VAL A 38 -9.86 3.30 -9.75
CA VAL A 38 -9.26 4.65 -9.77
C VAL A 38 -8.06 4.71 -10.71
N LEU A 39 -8.09 5.68 -11.64
CA LEU A 39 -6.90 6.14 -12.35
C LEU A 39 -6.36 7.39 -11.66
N ALA A 40 -5.27 7.24 -10.91
CA ALA A 40 -4.64 8.34 -10.19
C ALA A 40 -3.42 8.86 -10.96
N ILE A 41 -3.46 10.13 -11.38
CA ILE A 41 -2.35 10.81 -12.05
C ILE A 41 -1.69 11.76 -11.04
N LEU A 42 -0.50 11.41 -10.58
CA LEU A 42 0.26 12.22 -9.63
C LEU A 42 1.71 12.43 -10.12
N PRO A 43 2.33 13.59 -9.83
CA PRO A 43 3.74 13.79 -10.13
C PRO A 43 4.62 12.88 -9.28
N THR A 44 5.85 12.64 -9.75
CA THR A 44 6.85 11.90 -8.97
C THR A 44 7.06 12.57 -7.61
N GLY A 45 7.18 11.78 -6.56
CA GLY A 45 7.36 12.28 -5.20
C GLY A 45 6.06 12.73 -4.51
N ALA A 46 4.91 12.79 -5.20
CA ALA A 46 3.62 13.13 -4.59
C ALA A 46 3.08 12.07 -3.61
N GLY A 47 3.74 10.92 -3.50
CA GLY A 47 3.35 9.86 -2.56
C GLY A 47 2.27 8.93 -3.11
N LYS A 48 2.29 8.62 -4.41
CA LYS A 48 1.35 7.65 -5.04
C LYS A 48 1.29 6.29 -4.34
N SER A 49 2.39 5.85 -3.71
CA SER A 49 2.41 4.58 -2.95
C SER A 49 1.51 4.62 -1.71
N ILE A 50 1.38 5.77 -1.04
CA ILE A 50 0.46 5.93 0.10
C ILE A 50 -0.99 5.67 -0.33
N CYS A 51 -1.34 6.08 -1.56
CA CYS A 51 -2.68 5.92 -2.10
C CYS A 51 -3.09 4.45 -2.32
N CYS A 52 -2.14 3.52 -2.47
CA CYS A 52 -2.44 2.09 -2.52
C CYS A 52 -2.14 1.37 -1.20
N GLN A 53 -1.14 1.82 -0.43
CA GLN A 53 -0.71 1.15 0.81
C GLN A 53 -1.64 1.41 1.99
N VAL A 54 -2.20 2.61 2.13
CA VAL A 54 -3.17 2.88 3.21
C VAL A 54 -4.43 2.02 3.06
N PRO A 55 -5.12 1.98 1.90
CA PRO A 55 -6.30 1.13 1.76
C PRO A 55 -5.98 -0.37 1.91
N ALA A 56 -4.79 -0.82 1.49
CA ALA A 56 -4.33 -2.20 1.70
C ALA A 56 -4.30 -2.63 3.18
N LEU A 57 -4.13 -1.67 4.10
CA LEU A 57 -4.09 -1.93 5.54
C LEU A 57 -5.45 -1.77 6.22
N LEU A 58 -6.48 -1.35 5.49
CA LEU A 58 -7.85 -1.21 6.01
C LEU A 58 -8.66 -2.50 5.82
N ASP A 59 -8.49 -3.19 4.69
CA ASP A 59 -9.41 -4.24 4.24
C ASP A 59 -9.10 -5.65 4.79
N GLY A 60 -8.02 -5.79 5.56
CA GLY A 60 -7.63 -7.04 6.25
C GLY A 60 -7.18 -8.20 5.34
N GLY A 61 -7.51 -8.15 4.04
CA GLY A 61 -7.08 -9.09 3.02
C GLY A 61 -5.76 -8.71 2.32
N PRO A 62 -5.23 -9.60 1.47
CA PRO A 62 -4.02 -9.32 0.70
C PRO A 62 -4.27 -8.27 -0.39
N THR A 63 -3.28 -7.39 -0.61
CA THR A 63 -3.27 -6.45 -1.75
C THR A 63 -2.13 -6.78 -2.70
N LEU A 64 -2.43 -6.88 -3.99
CA LEU A 64 -1.44 -7.09 -5.05
C LEU A 64 -1.01 -5.74 -5.65
N VAL A 65 0.30 -5.47 -5.63
CA VAL A 65 0.90 -4.32 -6.31
C VAL A 65 1.80 -4.81 -7.43
N VAL A 66 1.50 -4.41 -8.67
CA VAL A 66 2.32 -4.73 -9.84
C VAL A 66 3.27 -3.57 -10.11
N SER A 67 4.56 -3.84 -10.16
CA SER A 67 5.61 -2.86 -10.47
C SER A 67 6.55 -3.43 -11.54
N PRO A 68 6.96 -2.62 -12.53
CA PRO A 68 7.80 -3.10 -13.62
C PRO A 68 9.26 -3.32 -13.21
N LEU A 69 9.73 -2.70 -12.12
CA LEU A 69 11.14 -2.73 -11.72
C LEU A 69 11.33 -3.52 -10.42
N ILE A 70 12.16 -4.56 -10.46
CA ILE A 70 12.51 -5.39 -9.30
C ILE A 70 13.11 -4.55 -8.18
N ALA A 71 14.04 -3.64 -8.50
CA ALA A 71 14.64 -2.75 -7.51
C ALA A 71 13.58 -1.93 -6.76
N LEU A 72 12.60 -1.37 -7.50
CA LEU A 72 11.50 -0.62 -6.89
C LEU A 72 10.62 -1.52 -6.00
N MET A 73 10.35 -2.76 -6.43
CA MET A 73 9.61 -3.72 -5.60
C MET A 73 10.32 -4.00 -4.28
N GLN A 74 11.63 -4.25 -4.33
CA GLN A 74 12.46 -4.51 -3.16
C GLN A 74 12.50 -3.31 -2.21
N ASP A 75 12.67 -2.09 -2.74
CA ASP A 75 12.66 -0.86 -1.95
C ASP A 75 11.31 -0.66 -1.23
N GLN A 76 10.18 -0.88 -1.92
CA GLN A 76 8.86 -0.74 -1.32
C GLN A 76 8.62 -1.81 -0.24
N VAL A 77 8.97 -3.07 -0.50
CA VAL A 77 8.81 -4.17 0.47
C VAL A 77 9.69 -3.94 1.69
N SER A 78 10.96 -3.59 1.50
CA SER A 78 11.87 -3.26 2.60
C SER A 78 11.30 -2.11 3.45
N ALA A 79 10.85 -1.02 2.82
CA ALA A 79 10.29 0.11 3.54
C ALA A 79 9.00 -0.23 4.31
N LEU A 80 8.17 -1.15 3.82
CA LEU A 80 6.98 -1.65 4.53
C LEU A 80 7.37 -2.54 5.71
N GLN A 81 8.31 -3.47 5.51
CA GLN A 81 8.80 -4.36 6.56
C GLN A 81 9.44 -3.58 7.72
N HIS A 82 10.21 -2.53 7.43
CA HIS A 82 10.78 -1.64 8.46
C HIS A 82 9.70 -0.92 9.29
N ARG A 83 8.47 -0.80 8.79
CA ARG A 83 7.31 -0.24 9.50
C ARG A 83 6.46 -1.32 10.17
N GLY A 84 6.92 -2.57 10.20
CA GLY A 84 6.17 -3.70 10.73
C GLY A 84 5.03 -4.20 9.84
N VAL A 85 4.96 -3.73 8.59
CA VAL A 85 3.94 -4.19 7.63
C VAL A 85 4.42 -5.46 6.94
N ALA A 86 3.57 -6.49 6.96
CA ALA A 86 3.81 -7.72 6.23
C ALA A 86 3.73 -7.46 4.72
N ALA A 87 4.86 -7.58 4.03
CA ALA A 87 4.95 -7.42 2.58
C ALA A 87 6.01 -8.37 2.01
N ILE A 88 5.82 -8.81 0.76
CA ILE A 88 6.75 -9.66 0.01
C ILE A 88 6.75 -9.25 -1.47
N ALA A 89 7.89 -9.42 -2.14
CA ALA A 89 8.02 -9.24 -3.58
C ALA A 89 8.18 -10.62 -4.25
N LEU A 90 7.32 -10.92 -5.21
CA LEU A 90 7.48 -12.08 -6.10
C LEU A 90 8.15 -11.63 -7.40
N THR A 91 9.31 -12.19 -7.68
CA THR A 91 10.15 -11.86 -8.84
C THR A 91 10.59 -13.14 -9.53
N SER A 92 11.23 -13.01 -10.70
CA SER A 92 11.84 -14.14 -11.40
C SER A 92 12.89 -14.87 -10.56
N ALA A 93 13.51 -14.19 -9.59
CA ALA A 93 14.52 -14.76 -8.69
C ALA A 93 13.92 -15.38 -7.42
N SER A 94 12.61 -15.26 -7.17
CA SER A 94 11.98 -15.79 -5.96
C SER A 94 12.06 -17.32 -5.92
N SER A 95 12.34 -17.87 -4.75
CA SER A 95 12.40 -19.30 -4.51
C SER A 95 10.99 -19.93 -4.48
N SER A 96 10.93 -21.27 -4.49
CA SER A 96 9.66 -21.99 -4.32
C SER A 96 9.02 -21.68 -2.95
N SER A 97 9.83 -21.59 -1.90
CA SER A 97 9.37 -21.26 -0.56
C SER A 97 8.78 -19.85 -0.47
N ASP A 98 9.38 -18.85 -1.12
CA ASP A 98 8.85 -17.48 -1.12
C ASP A 98 7.45 -17.40 -1.74
N ARG A 99 7.24 -18.15 -2.84
CA ARG A 99 5.93 -18.24 -3.50
C ARG A 99 4.87 -18.87 -2.60
N SER A 100 5.22 -19.94 -1.89
CA SER A 100 4.30 -20.61 -0.95
C SER A 100 3.90 -19.70 0.21
N VAL A 101 4.83 -18.90 0.76
CA VAL A 101 4.55 -17.95 1.85
C VAL A 101 3.59 -16.84 1.39
N ALA A 102 3.77 -16.33 0.16
CA ALA A 102 2.88 -15.32 -0.40
C ALA A 102 1.43 -15.80 -0.60
N ALA A 103 1.23 -17.11 -0.83
CA ALA A 103 -0.09 -17.71 -1.05
C ALA A 103 -0.82 -18.15 0.23
N ALA A 104 -0.13 -18.14 1.38
CA ALA A 104 -0.64 -18.71 2.63
C ALA A 104 -1.31 -17.68 3.58
N ARG A 105 -1.63 -16.47 3.09
CA ARG A 105 -2.16 -15.37 3.89
C ARG A 105 -3.36 -14.71 3.22
#